data_AF-A0A6G0UM60-F1
#
_entry.id   AF-A0A6G0UM60-F1
#
_cell.length_a   1.000
_cell.length_b   1.000
_cell.length_c   1.000
_cell.angle_alpha   90.00
_cell.angle_beta   90.00
_cell.angle_gamma   90.00
#
_symmetry.space_group_name_H-M   'P 1'
#
loop_
_entity.id
_entity.type
_entity.pdbx_description
1 polymer ?
#
loop_
_entity_poly.entity_id
_entity_poly.type
_entity_poly.pdbx_seq_one_letter_code
_entity_poly.pdbx_strand_id
1 'polypeptide(L)'
;MGRFNEIKVFVPMKSEYDQANCHWLTVGIGGDTLVEKEFKTKYPECKIYGVEASPDQYLNFADYGTIIPFGVAVENGSFPLTLREGEKYITKNITVLSMASLLDEFIGTRKIHYMTIDIEGFEYSILEQLPNGRTLAEQGIVFCQIDAELHDFKNDKEKIKKFLHQFDMENSDYVPIYSSPFLTHQKVTFVNFRDEECLEAFDLSRLY
;
A
#
# COMPACT_ATOMS: atom_id res chain seq x y z
N MET A 1 0.19 -23.36 -9.78
CA MET A 1 0.41 -23.32 -8.32
C MET A 1 -0.24 -22.03 -7.86
N GLY A 2 -1.43 -22.11 -7.23
CA GLY A 2 -2.18 -20.89 -6.83
C GLY A 2 -1.43 -20.16 -5.72
N ARG A 3 -1.41 -18.81 -5.76
CA ARG A 3 -0.96 -17.99 -4.62
C ARG A 3 -1.70 -18.51 -3.37
N PHE A 4 -0.96 -18.83 -2.31
CA PHE A 4 -1.59 -19.09 -1.00
C PHE A 4 -2.36 -17.83 -0.64
N ASN A 5 -3.65 -17.97 -0.26
CA ASN A 5 -4.58 -16.85 -0.02
C ASN A 5 -3.87 -15.65 0.63
N GLU A 6 -3.77 -14.56 -0.13
CA GLU A 6 -3.19 -13.33 0.36
C GLU A 6 -3.99 -12.84 1.58
N ILE A 7 -3.31 -12.59 2.70
CA ILE A 7 -3.92 -12.02 3.90
C ILE A 7 -3.57 -10.54 3.91
N LYS A 8 -4.59 -9.68 3.78
CA LYS A 8 -4.52 -8.23 4.01
C LYS A 8 -5.31 -7.91 5.27
N VAL A 9 -4.72 -7.17 6.19
CA VAL A 9 -5.39 -6.79 7.45
C VAL A 9 -6.07 -5.44 7.27
N PHE A 10 -7.30 -5.30 7.73
CA PHE A 10 -8.04 -4.03 7.67
C PHE A 10 -8.69 -3.70 9.00
N VAL A 11 -8.44 -2.50 9.49
CA VAL A 11 -9.28 -1.85 10.49
C VAL A 11 -10.57 -1.40 9.79
N PRO A 12 -11.75 -1.85 10.24
CA PRO A 12 -13.00 -1.51 9.57
C PRO A 12 -13.33 -0.03 9.71
N MET A 13 -14.00 0.53 8.70
CA MET A 13 -14.55 1.87 8.80
C MET A 13 -15.73 1.91 9.77
N LYS A 14 -15.93 3.04 10.44
CA LYS A 14 -17.14 3.29 11.23
C LYS A 14 -18.38 3.30 10.32
N SER A 15 -19.51 2.86 10.86
CA SER A 15 -20.77 2.78 10.10
C SER A 15 -21.27 4.13 9.58
N GLU A 16 -20.96 5.19 10.31
CA GLU A 16 -21.36 6.57 10.07
C GLU A 16 -20.39 7.34 9.17
N TYR A 17 -19.22 6.76 8.85
CA TYR A 17 -18.26 7.42 7.98
C TYR A 17 -18.77 7.45 6.54
N ASP A 18 -18.66 8.61 5.89
CA ASP A 18 -19.06 8.78 4.50
C ASP A 18 -18.07 8.09 3.56
N GLN A 19 -18.47 6.89 3.12
CA GLN A 19 -17.66 6.06 2.22
C GLN A 19 -17.39 6.71 0.86
N ALA A 20 -18.13 7.75 0.44
CA ALA A 20 -17.84 8.45 -0.81
C ALA A 20 -16.48 9.18 -0.80
N ASN A 21 -15.96 9.46 0.40
CA ASN A 21 -14.62 10.02 0.63
C ASN A 21 -13.56 8.92 0.85
N CYS A 22 -13.94 7.65 0.87
CA CYS A 22 -13.00 6.54 1.01
C CYS A 22 -12.19 6.33 -0.26
N HIS A 23 -10.88 6.20 -0.09
CA HIS A 23 -9.93 5.89 -1.15
C HIS A 23 -9.05 4.71 -0.72
N TRP A 24 -8.93 3.71 -1.58
CA TRP A 24 -7.95 2.64 -1.43
C TRP A 24 -6.99 2.65 -2.61
N LEU A 25 -5.69 2.72 -2.31
CA LEU A 25 -4.60 2.55 -3.25
C LEU A 25 -3.94 1.17 -3.06
N THR A 26 -3.98 0.31 -4.07
CA THR A 26 -3.18 -0.92 -4.10
C THR A 26 -1.98 -0.71 -5.03
N VAL A 27 -0.78 -0.90 -4.50
CA VAL A 27 0.49 -0.68 -5.20
C VAL A 27 1.12 -2.04 -5.44
N GLY A 28 1.15 -2.46 -6.72
CA GLY A 28 1.43 -3.83 -7.13
C GLY A 28 0.17 -4.70 -7.06
N ILE A 29 -0.62 -4.69 -8.14
CA ILE A 29 -1.86 -5.49 -8.22
C ILE A 29 -1.53 -6.99 -8.26
N GLY A 30 -0.48 -7.40 -8.99
CA GLY A 30 0.06 -8.77 -8.93
C GLY A 30 -0.89 -9.90 -9.35
N GLY A 31 -1.99 -9.60 -10.03
CA GLY A 31 -2.93 -10.56 -10.63
C GLY A 31 -3.93 -11.22 -9.67
N ASP A 32 -3.66 -11.26 -8.36
CA ASP A 32 -4.61 -11.71 -7.34
C ASP A 32 -5.29 -10.51 -6.69
N THR A 33 -6.60 -10.43 -6.85
CA THR A 33 -7.36 -9.22 -6.51
C THR A 33 -8.67 -9.55 -5.80
N LEU A 34 -8.74 -10.76 -5.23
CA LEU A 34 -9.93 -11.24 -4.54
C LEU A 34 -10.30 -10.32 -3.37
N VAL A 35 -9.29 -9.89 -2.60
CA VAL A 35 -9.50 -9.03 -1.44
C VAL A 35 -10.04 -7.66 -1.87
N GLU A 36 -9.52 -7.08 -2.95
CA GLU A 36 -10.00 -5.84 -3.54
C GLU A 36 -11.47 -5.92 -3.93
N LYS A 37 -11.85 -7.03 -4.57
CA LYS A 37 -13.22 -7.31 -4.98
C LYS A 37 -14.17 -7.49 -3.79
N GLU A 38 -13.75 -8.24 -2.76
CA GLU A 38 -14.54 -8.46 -1.55
C GLU A 38 -14.74 -7.15 -0.77
N PHE A 39 -13.69 -6.36 -0.61
CA PHE A 39 -13.77 -5.05 0.03
C PHE A 39 -14.69 -4.11 -0.74
N LYS A 40 -14.65 -4.08 -2.09
CA LYS A 40 -15.59 -3.27 -2.88
C LYS A 40 -17.05 -3.68 -2.61
N THR A 41 -17.30 -4.96 -2.38
CA THR A 41 -18.64 -5.44 -2.02
C THR A 41 -19.07 -4.95 -0.64
N LYS A 42 -18.12 -4.82 0.30
CA LYS A 42 -18.37 -4.35 1.66
C LYS A 42 -18.47 -2.82 1.77
N TYR A 43 -17.66 -2.09 1.00
CA TYR A 43 -17.59 -0.62 0.98
C TYR A 43 -17.82 -0.12 -0.46
N PRO A 44 -19.08 -0.19 -0.95
CA PRO A 44 -19.40 0.03 -2.36
C PRO A 44 -19.10 1.44 -2.86
N GLU A 45 -19.13 2.45 -2.01
CA GLU A 45 -18.84 3.84 -2.40
C GLU A 45 -17.33 4.18 -2.38
N CYS A 46 -16.51 3.33 -1.72
CA CYS A 46 -15.07 3.56 -1.68
C CYS A 46 -14.44 3.40 -3.06
N LYS A 47 -13.57 4.36 -3.44
CA LYS A 47 -12.87 4.36 -4.72
C LYS A 47 -11.59 3.55 -4.61
N ILE A 48 -11.41 2.57 -5.49
CA ILE A 48 -10.23 1.69 -5.49
C ILE A 48 -9.36 2.04 -6.70
N TYR A 49 -8.07 2.24 -6.47
CA TYR A 49 -7.06 2.56 -7.46
C TYR A 49 -5.95 1.52 -7.38
N GLY A 50 -5.53 1.00 -8.51
CA GLY A 50 -4.49 -0.02 -8.58
C GLY A 50 -3.34 0.40 -9.45
N VAL A 51 -2.12 0.32 -8.92
CA VAL A 51 -0.90 0.70 -9.60
C VAL A 51 -0.15 -0.55 -10.02
N GLU A 52 0.04 -0.73 -11.33
CA GLU A 52 0.68 -1.92 -11.87
C GLU A 52 1.20 -1.65 -13.29
N ALA A 53 2.48 -1.94 -13.53
CA ALA A 53 3.12 -1.71 -14.81
C ALA A 53 2.97 -2.87 -15.80
N SER A 54 2.62 -4.06 -15.31
CA SER A 54 2.44 -5.29 -16.11
C SER A 54 0.98 -5.50 -16.53
N PRO A 55 0.63 -5.41 -17.83
CA PRO A 55 -0.76 -5.48 -18.28
C PRO A 55 -1.51 -6.77 -17.96
N ASP A 56 -0.81 -7.90 -17.93
CA ASP A 56 -1.37 -9.20 -17.58
C ASP A 56 -1.77 -9.31 -16.09
N GLN A 57 -1.19 -8.46 -15.23
CA GLN A 57 -1.40 -8.49 -13.78
C GLN A 57 -2.63 -7.66 -13.32
N TYR A 58 -3.23 -6.85 -14.20
CA TYR A 58 -4.37 -5.99 -13.82
C TYR A 58 -5.66 -6.23 -14.60
N LEU A 59 -5.72 -7.27 -15.45
CA LEU A 59 -6.85 -7.49 -16.37
C LEU A 59 -8.22 -7.54 -15.66
N ASN A 60 -8.27 -8.18 -14.48
CA ASN A 60 -9.51 -8.35 -13.72
C ASN A 60 -9.79 -7.18 -12.76
N PHE A 61 -8.90 -6.19 -12.67
CA PHE A 61 -9.02 -5.07 -11.73
C PHE A 61 -10.00 -4.01 -12.20
N ALA A 62 -10.09 -3.82 -13.52
CA ALA A 62 -10.93 -2.79 -14.15
C ALA A 62 -12.43 -2.92 -13.81
N ASP A 63 -12.87 -4.11 -13.39
CA ASP A 63 -14.27 -4.38 -13.07
C ASP A 63 -14.77 -3.65 -11.80
N TYR A 64 -13.85 -3.21 -10.92
CA TYR A 64 -14.21 -2.59 -9.64
C TYR A 64 -13.26 -1.47 -9.19
N GLY A 65 -12.17 -1.22 -9.92
CA GLY A 65 -11.20 -0.17 -9.61
C GLY A 65 -10.60 0.48 -10.84
N THR A 66 -9.91 1.60 -10.63
CA THR A 66 -9.20 2.35 -11.66
C THR A 66 -7.76 1.89 -11.74
N ILE A 67 -7.31 1.53 -12.95
CA ILE A 67 -5.92 1.09 -13.20
C ILE A 67 -5.04 2.29 -13.51
N ILE A 68 -3.88 2.36 -12.87
CA ILE A 68 -2.80 3.33 -13.10
C ILE A 68 -1.60 2.53 -13.64
N PRO A 69 -1.35 2.52 -14.96
CA PRO A 69 -0.44 1.57 -15.61
C PRO A 69 1.03 2.02 -15.53
N PHE A 70 1.52 2.30 -14.33
CA PHE A 70 2.87 2.80 -14.05
C PHE A 70 3.51 2.04 -12.88
N GLY A 71 4.83 2.16 -12.71
CA GLY A 71 5.48 1.81 -11.45
C GLY A 71 5.47 2.98 -10.46
N VAL A 72 5.80 2.71 -9.20
CA VAL A 72 5.99 3.75 -8.16
C VAL A 72 7.42 3.73 -7.66
N ALA A 73 8.00 4.91 -7.45
CA ALA A 73 9.30 5.09 -6.81
C ALA A 73 9.28 6.35 -5.92
N VAL A 74 10.43 6.71 -5.36
CA VAL A 74 10.59 7.94 -4.57
C VAL A 74 10.46 9.18 -5.46
N GLU A 75 10.97 9.10 -6.70
CA GLU A 75 10.98 10.19 -7.67
C GLU A 75 10.52 9.72 -9.05
N ASN A 76 10.04 10.66 -9.87
CA ASN A 76 9.62 10.38 -11.25
C ASN A 76 10.84 9.98 -12.09
N GLY A 77 10.67 9.02 -12.99
CA GLY A 77 11.75 8.66 -13.90
C GLY A 77 11.49 7.42 -14.73
N SER A 78 12.58 6.87 -15.26
CA SER A 78 12.58 5.60 -15.97
C SER A 78 13.68 4.73 -15.37
N PHE A 79 13.31 3.69 -14.62
CA PHE A 79 14.24 2.83 -13.91
C PHE A 79 14.11 1.37 -14.36
N PRO A 80 15.19 0.59 -14.32
CA PRO A 80 15.12 -0.85 -14.51
C PRO A 80 14.44 -1.49 -13.30
N LEU A 81 13.21 -1.97 -13.49
CA LEU A 81 12.45 -2.70 -12.46
C LEU A 81 12.24 -4.14 -12.90
N THR A 82 12.28 -5.05 -11.94
CA THR A 82 11.97 -6.46 -12.15
C THR A 82 10.46 -6.63 -11.99
N LEU A 83 9.82 -7.02 -13.08
CA LEU A 83 8.37 -7.17 -13.15
C LEU A 83 8.02 -8.60 -13.47
N ARG A 84 6.85 -9.02 -13.00
CA ARG A 84 6.27 -10.29 -13.41
C ARG A 84 5.53 -10.13 -14.72
N GLU A 85 5.86 -10.95 -15.71
CA GLU A 85 5.13 -11.12 -16.97
C GLU A 85 4.85 -12.62 -17.15
N GLY A 86 3.59 -13.01 -16.95
CA GLY A 86 3.18 -14.42 -16.86
C GLY A 86 3.86 -15.16 -15.71
N GLU A 87 4.67 -16.18 -16.04
CA GLU A 87 5.42 -16.98 -15.06
C GLU A 87 6.89 -16.56 -14.92
N LYS A 88 7.32 -15.47 -15.58
CA LYS A 88 8.71 -15.03 -15.57
C LYS A 88 8.86 -13.66 -14.94
N TYR A 89 10.00 -13.46 -14.30
CA TYR A 89 10.46 -12.15 -13.87
C TYR A 89 11.40 -11.58 -14.94
N ILE A 90 11.08 -10.39 -15.42
CA ILE A 90 11.81 -9.69 -16.49
C ILE A 90 12.18 -8.31 -15.97
N THR A 91 13.46 -7.95 -16.10
CA THR A 91 13.93 -6.60 -15.80
C THR A 91 13.81 -5.74 -17.06
N LYS A 92 13.05 -4.66 -17.00
CA LYS A 92 12.94 -3.68 -18.09
C LYS A 92 12.85 -2.25 -17.53
N ASN A 93 13.25 -1.28 -18.33
CA ASN A 93 13.05 0.12 -17.99
C ASN A 93 11.56 0.44 -18.11
N ILE A 94 10.95 0.87 -17.01
CA ILE A 94 9.57 1.35 -17.00
C ILE A 94 9.51 2.79 -16.48
N THR A 95 8.51 3.52 -16.96
CA THR A 95 8.15 4.81 -16.38
C THR A 95 7.59 4.58 -14.98
N VAL A 96 8.16 5.28 -14.01
CA VAL A 96 7.68 5.30 -12.64
C VAL A 96 7.28 6.71 -12.25
N LEU A 97 6.31 6.80 -11.36
CA LEU A 97 5.88 8.04 -10.75
C LEU A 97 6.28 8.05 -9.27
N SER A 98 6.59 9.23 -8.76
CA SER A 98 6.61 9.46 -7.32
C SER A 98 5.20 9.30 -6.78
N MET A 99 5.08 8.92 -5.51
CA MET A 99 3.77 8.83 -4.86
C MET A 99 2.99 10.15 -4.97
N ALA A 100 3.66 11.30 -4.78
CA ALA A 100 3.02 12.61 -4.94
C ALA A 100 2.43 12.82 -6.35
N SER A 101 3.21 12.54 -7.40
CA SER A 101 2.75 12.71 -8.79
C SER A 101 1.59 11.76 -9.09
N LEU A 102 1.66 10.52 -8.62
CA LEU A 102 0.60 9.54 -8.79
C LEU A 102 -0.71 10.01 -8.14
N LEU A 103 -0.65 10.45 -6.88
CA LEU A 103 -1.82 10.91 -6.14
C LEU A 103 -2.43 12.16 -6.77
N ASP A 104 -1.61 13.14 -7.14
CA ASP A 104 -2.06 14.40 -7.73
C ASP A 104 -2.66 14.21 -9.13
N GLU A 105 -2.02 13.42 -9.99
CA GLU A 105 -2.44 13.25 -11.39
C GLU A 105 -3.63 12.32 -11.57
N PHE A 106 -3.74 11.25 -10.75
CA PHE A 106 -4.71 10.17 -11.00
C PHE A 106 -5.80 10.07 -9.94
N ILE A 107 -5.55 10.50 -8.71
CA ILE A 107 -6.49 10.33 -7.60
C ILE A 107 -7.16 11.66 -7.22
N GLY A 108 -6.41 12.76 -7.28
CA GLY A 108 -6.90 14.10 -6.93
C GLY A 108 -7.00 14.35 -5.42
N THR A 109 -6.44 13.47 -4.59
CA THR A 109 -6.28 13.66 -3.15
C THR A 109 -4.99 13.01 -2.68
N ARG A 110 -4.36 13.62 -1.67
CA ARG A 110 -3.18 13.09 -0.98
C ARG A 110 -3.53 12.32 0.30
N LYS A 111 -4.83 12.16 0.59
CA LYS A 111 -5.34 11.37 1.71
C LYS A 111 -5.94 10.07 1.21
N ILE A 112 -5.37 8.96 1.67
CA ILE A 112 -5.73 7.61 1.27
C ILE A 112 -6.06 6.81 2.51
N HIS A 113 -7.23 6.15 2.52
CA HIS A 113 -7.69 5.44 3.72
C HIS A 113 -6.96 4.12 3.87
N TYR A 114 -6.91 3.35 2.78
CA TYR A 114 -6.23 2.08 2.75
C TYR A 114 -5.14 2.12 1.69
N MET A 115 -3.94 1.70 2.06
CA MET A 115 -2.88 1.41 1.11
C MET A 115 -2.46 -0.05 1.29
N THR A 116 -2.33 -0.77 0.18
CA THR A 116 -1.66 -2.08 0.15
C THR A 116 -0.44 -1.97 -0.74
N ILE A 117 0.68 -2.58 -0.34
CA ILE A 117 1.93 -2.50 -1.10
C ILE A 117 2.64 -3.85 -1.15
N ASP A 118 2.84 -4.35 -2.37
CA ASP A 118 3.57 -5.57 -2.75
C ASP A 118 4.29 -5.26 -4.08
N ILE A 119 5.56 -4.85 -4.01
CA ILE A 119 6.35 -4.43 -5.16
C ILE A 119 7.77 -5.03 -5.15
N GLU A 120 7.87 -6.28 -4.69
CA GLU A 120 9.05 -7.14 -4.87
C GLU A 120 10.37 -6.50 -4.38
N GLY A 121 10.33 -5.78 -3.24
CA GLY A 121 11.50 -5.28 -2.50
C GLY A 121 11.58 -3.75 -2.42
N PHE A 122 10.85 -3.05 -3.27
CA PHE A 122 10.83 -1.58 -3.28
C PHE A 122 9.92 -0.97 -2.20
N GLU A 123 9.23 -1.79 -1.40
CA GLU A 123 8.34 -1.32 -0.32
C GLU A 123 9.10 -0.42 0.65
N TYR A 124 10.30 -0.84 1.06
CA TYR A 124 11.15 -0.09 1.98
C TYR A 124 11.44 1.32 1.48
N SER A 125 11.78 1.48 0.19
CA SER A 125 12.11 2.79 -0.38
C SER A 125 10.96 3.78 -0.29
N ILE A 126 9.72 3.31 -0.37
CA ILE A 126 8.52 4.13 -0.22
C ILE A 126 8.20 4.37 1.26
N LEU A 127 8.17 3.31 2.06
CA LEU A 127 7.73 3.37 3.46
C LEU A 127 8.71 4.16 4.35
N GLU A 128 10.01 4.12 4.08
CA GLU A 128 11.02 4.93 4.80
C GLU A 128 10.84 6.44 4.62
N GLN A 129 9.98 6.87 3.69
CA GLN A 129 9.68 8.28 3.46
C GLN A 129 8.46 8.81 4.25
N LEU A 130 7.80 7.93 5.03
CA LEU A 130 6.61 8.26 5.82
C LEU A 130 6.89 8.84 7.22
N PRO A 131 7.97 8.47 7.93
CA PRO A 131 8.29 9.09 9.22
C PRO A 131 8.44 10.62 9.13
N ASN A 132 8.30 11.29 10.26
CA ASN A 132 8.30 12.74 10.33
C ASN A 132 9.63 13.34 9.83
N GLY A 133 9.55 14.42 9.04
CA GLY A 133 10.71 15.06 8.40
C GLY A 133 11.27 14.31 7.19
N ARG A 134 10.51 13.35 6.63
CA ARG A 134 10.84 12.65 5.38
C ARG A 134 9.97 13.13 4.23
N THR A 135 10.36 12.78 3.01
CA THR A 135 9.80 13.37 1.78
C THR A 135 8.28 13.23 1.66
N LEU A 136 7.69 12.06 1.92
CA LEU A 136 6.23 11.90 1.77
C LEU A 136 5.47 12.61 2.90
N ALA A 137 6.01 12.59 4.12
CA ALA A 137 5.46 13.34 5.25
C ALA A 137 5.48 14.87 4.98
N GLU A 138 6.60 15.41 4.51
CA GLU A 138 6.74 16.83 4.16
C GLU A 138 5.86 17.25 2.98
N GLN A 139 5.52 16.31 2.09
CA GLN A 139 4.57 16.51 1.00
C GLN A 139 3.10 16.45 1.46
N GLY A 140 2.83 16.22 2.76
CA GLY A 140 1.46 16.15 3.29
C GLY A 140 0.67 14.96 2.75
N ILE A 141 1.36 13.87 2.40
CA ILE A 141 0.73 12.62 1.99
C ILE A 141 0.37 11.82 3.23
N VAL A 142 -0.90 11.42 3.32
CA VAL A 142 -1.43 10.69 4.47
C VAL A 142 -2.06 9.39 4.00
N PHE A 143 -1.61 8.29 4.60
CA PHE A 143 -2.28 7.01 4.54
C PHE A 143 -2.91 6.74 5.92
N CYS A 144 -4.18 6.38 6.01
CA CYS A 144 -4.76 6.04 7.30
C CYS A 144 -4.34 4.65 7.77
N GLN A 145 -4.27 3.70 6.84
CA GLN A 145 -3.72 2.38 7.06
C GLN A 145 -2.85 1.95 5.88
N ILE A 146 -1.73 1.29 6.18
CA ILE A 146 -0.87 0.67 5.19
C ILE A 146 -0.71 -0.81 5.55
N ASP A 147 -1.06 -1.70 4.63
CA ASP A 147 -0.77 -3.13 4.73
C ASP A 147 0.35 -3.48 3.73
N ALA A 148 1.51 -3.86 4.25
CA ALA A 148 2.73 -4.04 3.45
C ALA A 148 3.20 -5.49 3.47
N GLU A 149 3.56 -6.01 2.29
CA GLU A 149 4.34 -7.24 2.15
C GLU A 149 5.81 -6.89 1.96
N LEU A 150 6.58 -6.93 3.05
CA LEU A 150 7.99 -6.57 2.99
C LEU A 150 8.79 -7.73 2.39
N HIS A 151 9.26 -7.51 1.15
CA HIS A 151 10.03 -8.47 0.37
C HIS A 151 11.52 -8.45 0.72
N ASP A 152 12.08 -9.65 0.82
CA ASP A 152 13.50 -9.98 0.94
C ASP A 152 14.36 -9.07 1.85
N PHE A 153 14.53 -9.54 3.08
CA PHE A 153 15.88 -9.81 3.55
C PHE A 153 15.91 -11.23 4.08
N LYS A 154 16.49 -12.21 3.39
CA LYS A 154 16.87 -13.57 3.85
C LYS A 154 16.82 -13.83 5.38
N ASN A 155 15.63 -13.83 5.99
CA ASN A 155 15.44 -13.81 7.45
C ASN A 155 16.34 -12.82 8.24
N ASP A 156 16.66 -11.63 7.71
CA ASP A 156 17.43 -10.61 8.46
C ASP A 156 16.52 -9.86 9.42
N LYS A 157 16.20 -10.52 10.53
CA LYS A 157 15.33 -9.98 11.58
C LYS A 157 15.82 -8.64 12.12
N GLU A 158 17.14 -8.40 12.12
CA GLU A 158 17.70 -7.14 12.60
C GLU A 158 17.41 -5.98 11.65
N LYS A 159 17.40 -6.20 10.34
CA LYS A 159 16.98 -5.17 9.38
C LYS A 159 15.50 -4.86 9.48
N ILE A 160 14.64 -5.88 9.56
CA ILE A 160 13.20 -5.68 9.77
C ILE A 160 12.98 -4.89 11.06
N LYS A 161 13.65 -5.27 12.15
CA LYS A 161 13.58 -4.56 13.43
C LYS A 161 14.02 -3.10 13.29
N LYS A 162 15.17 -2.83 12.67
CA LYS A 162 15.67 -1.47 12.43
C LYS A 162 14.70 -0.63 11.58
N PHE A 163 14.11 -1.25 10.57
CA PHE A 163 13.09 -0.60 9.75
C PHE A 163 11.85 -0.25 10.59
N LEU A 164 11.31 -1.20 11.36
CA LEU A 164 10.14 -0.96 12.22
C LEU A 164 10.41 0.09 13.32
N HIS A 165 11.65 0.20 13.80
CA HIS A 165 12.03 1.25 14.76
C HIS A 165 11.90 2.67 14.19
N GLN A 166 11.89 2.86 12.87
CA GLN A 166 11.62 4.17 12.26
C GLN A 166 10.16 4.64 12.49
N PHE A 167 9.28 3.71 12.86
CA PHE A 167 7.85 3.93 13.11
C PHE A 167 7.50 3.93 14.61
N ASP A 168 8.44 4.36 15.46
CA ASP A 168 8.10 4.64 16.84
C ASP A 168 7.22 5.91 16.96
N MET A 169 6.51 6.04 18.08
CA MET A 169 5.55 7.13 18.28
C MET A 169 6.20 8.52 18.40
N GLU A 170 7.53 8.61 18.56
CA GLU A 170 8.26 9.87 18.63
C GLU A 170 8.61 10.37 17.23
N ASN A 171 8.97 9.46 16.33
CA ASN A 171 9.50 9.75 15.00
C ASN A 171 8.47 9.58 13.87
N SER A 172 7.31 9.00 14.14
CA SER A 172 6.30 8.68 13.12
C SER A 172 4.88 8.88 13.61
N ASP A 173 4.02 9.29 12.68
CA ASP A 173 2.56 9.38 12.88
C ASP A 173 1.88 8.02 12.70
N TYR A 174 2.64 7.02 12.26
CA TYR A 174 2.20 5.64 12.03
C TYR A 174 2.78 4.70 13.09
N VAL A 175 1.97 3.73 13.53
CA VAL A 175 2.38 2.63 14.41
C VAL A 175 2.08 1.27 13.76
N PRO A 176 2.98 0.28 13.85
CA PRO A 176 2.69 -1.08 13.42
C PRO A 176 1.76 -1.77 14.43
N ILE A 177 0.56 -2.16 13.97
CA ILE A 177 -0.46 -2.84 14.79
C ILE A 177 -0.51 -4.36 14.56
N TYR A 178 0.03 -4.82 13.43
CA TYR A 178 0.15 -6.22 13.08
C TYR A 178 1.51 -6.46 12.43
N SER A 179 2.17 -7.56 12.80
CA SER A 179 3.43 -7.98 12.21
C SER A 179 3.54 -9.50 12.32
N SER A 180 3.51 -10.18 11.17
CA SER A 180 3.61 -11.65 11.12
C SER A 180 4.51 -12.09 9.98
N PRO A 181 5.40 -13.08 10.22
CA PRO A 181 6.05 -13.80 9.13
C PRO A 181 4.98 -14.45 8.23
N PHE A 182 5.15 -14.33 6.91
CA PHE A 182 4.30 -14.95 5.91
C PHE A 182 5.18 -15.57 4.82
N LEU A 183 5.33 -16.90 4.84
CA LEU A 183 6.26 -17.63 3.98
C LEU A 183 7.69 -17.05 4.09
N THR A 184 8.18 -16.39 3.03
CA THR A 184 9.50 -15.74 2.93
C THR A 184 9.46 -14.22 3.15
N HIS A 185 8.28 -13.66 3.39
CA HIS A 185 8.03 -12.22 3.51
C HIS A 185 7.59 -11.87 4.93
N GLN A 186 7.62 -10.59 5.27
CA GLN A 186 7.07 -10.07 6.52
C GLN A 186 5.85 -9.20 6.21
N LYS A 187 4.66 -9.63 6.64
CA LYS A 187 3.45 -8.81 6.57
C LYS A 187 3.42 -7.85 7.75
N VAL A 188 3.22 -6.56 7.48
CA VAL A 188 3.13 -5.53 8.51
C VAL A 188 2.00 -4.58 8.18
N THR A 189 1.16 -4.29 9.16
CA THR A 189 0.07 -3.32 9.03
C THR A 189 0.36 -2.12 9.93
N PHE A 190 0.44 -0.94 9.33
CA PHE A 190 0.63 0.34 9.97
C PHE A 190 -0.69 1.11 10.00
N VAL A 191 -0.94 1.84 11.09
CA VAL A 191 -2.08 2.76 11.20
C VAL A 191 -1.57 4.14 11.59
N ASN A 192 -2.05 5.17 10.90
CA ASN A 192 -1.85 6.55 11.31
C ASN A 192 -2.73 6.86 12.53
N PHE A 193 -2.10 7.16 13.66
CA PHE A 193 -2.78 7.38 14.94
C PHE A 193 -2.91 8.87 15.31
N ARG A 194 -2.47 9.77 14.42
CA ARG A 194 -2.43 11.22 14.68
C ARG A 194 -3.31 12.04 13.74
N ASP A 195 -3.54 11.60 12.51
CA ASP A 195 -4.41 12.32 11.58
C ASP A 195 -5.89 12.18 12.01
N GLU A 196 -6.56 13.31 12.18
CA GLU A 196 -7.94 13.37 12.69
C GLU A 196 -8.93 12.63 11.77
N GLU A 197 -8.76 12.74 10.45
CA GLU A 197 -9.66 12.09 9.48
C GLU A 197 -9.52 10.56 9.56
N CYS A 198 -8.31 10.05 9.79
CA CYS A 198 -8.07 8.63 9.98
C CYS A 198 -8.73 8.11 11.28
N LEU A 199 -8.65 8.87 12.37
CA LEU A 199 -9.30 8.54 13.64
C LEU A 199 -10.83 8.63 13.54
N GLU A 200 -11.34 9.53 12.73
CA GLU A 200 -12.77 9.64 12.42
C GLU A 200 -13.26 8.47 11.57
N ALA A 201 -12.48 8.07 10.55
CA ALA A 201 -12.85 7.03 9.60
C ALA A 201 -12.90 5.62 10.22
N PHE A 202 -11.98 5.25 11.10
CA PHE A 202 -11.80 3.87 11.54
C PHE A 202 -12.42 3.53 12.90
N ASP A 203 -13.07 2.37 12.97
CA ASP A 203 -13.56 1.77 14.22
C ASP A 203 -12.39 1.10 14.98
N LEU A 204 -11.57 1.93 15.64
CA LEU A 204 -10.42 1.47 16.43
C LEU A 204 -10.80 0.59 17.62
N SER A 205 -12.07 0.54 18.03
CA SER A 205 -12.53 -0.37 19.08
C SER A 205 -12.35 -1.84 18.72
N ARG A 206 -12.20 -2.14 17.42
CA ARG A 206 -11.95 -3.50 16.88
C ARG A 206 -10.52 -3.96 17.01
N LEU A 207 -9.61 -3.10 17.48
CA LEU A 207 -8.22 -3.46 17.75
C LEU A 207 -8.01 -4.12 19.12
N TYR A 208 -9.06 -4.19 19.96
CA TYR A 208 -9.02 -4.69 21.35
C TYR A 208 -10.01 -5.83 21.59
#